data_AF-A0A5C7FSW0-F1
#
_entry.id   AF-A0A5C7FSW0-F1
#
_cell.length_a   1.000
_cell.length_b   1.000
_cell.length_c   1.000
_cell.angle_alpha   90.00
_cell.angle_beta   90.00
_cell.angle_gamma   90.00
#
_symmetry.space_group_name_H-M   'P 1'
#
loop_
_entity.id
_entity.type
_entity.pdbx_description
1 polymer ?
#
loop_
_entity_poly.entity_id
_entity_poly.type
_entity_poly.pdbx_seq_one_letter_code
_entity_poly.pdbx_strand_id
1 'polypeptide(L)'
;MTSKYFTCKNCHENTRVRSMATDRVEMERDLGETFLAACSNCHDRKTIHVNDVHAEPNRIITGVGGVVGVAATVALWQIGYVAVLSATLPVIIHAAQQKAATTFNGYKIRPTK
;
A
#
# COMPACT_ATOMS: atom_id res chain seq x y z
N MET A 1 -5.46 1.51 2.29
CA MET A 1 -4.88 1.47 0.92
C MET A 1 -3.37 1.39 1.01
N THR A 2 -2.79 0.26 0.62
CA THR A 2 -1.34 0.08 0.46
C THR A 2 -0.89 0.62 -0.90
N SER A 3 0.35 1.10 -0.97
CA SER A 3 1.00 1.48 -2.22
C SER A 3 1.60 0.23 -2.86
N LYS A 4 1.30 -0.02 -4.13
CA LYS A 4 1.86 -1.16 -4.86
C LYS A 4 3.02 -0.70 -5.72
N TYR A 5 4.06 -1.51 -5.82
CA TYR A 5 5.22 -1.23 -6.64
C TYR A 5 5.80 -2.53 -7.21
N PHE A 6 6.56 -2.41 -8.28
CA PHE A 6 7.42 -3.48 -8.76
C PHE A 6 8.84 -2.93 -8.90
N THR A 7 9.82 -3.81 -8.76
CA THR A 7 11.23 -3.46 -8.95
C THR A 7 11.62 -3.74 -10.39
N CYS A 8 12.12 -2.72 -11.09
CA CYS A 8 12.57 -2.90 -12.46
C CYS A 8 13.85 -3.75 -12.51
N LYS A 9 13.88 -4.81 -13.30
CA LYS A 9 15.08 -5.68 -13.45
C LYS A 9 16.26 -5.01 -14.15
N ASN A 10 16.04 -3.89 -14.83
CA ASN A 10 17.09 -3.19 -15.60
C ASN A 10 17.81 -2.12 -14.76
N CYS A 11 17.05 -1.22 -14.13
CA CYS A 11 17.60 -0.12 -13.32
C CYS A 11 17.48 -0.33 -11.81
N HIS A 12 16.89 -1.44 -11.36
CA HIS A 12 16.63 -1.76 -9.94
C HIS A 12 15.79 -0.73 -9.18
N GLU A 13 15.16 0.21 -9.90
CA GLU A 13 14.31 1.23 -9.31
C GLU A 13 12.88 0.73 -9.08
N ASN A 14 12.27 1.20 -7.99
CA ASN A 14 10.89 0.84 -7.64
C ASN A 14 9.91 1.74 -8.39
N THR A 15 9.07 1.14 -9.23
CA THR A 15 8.03 1.84 -9.97
C THR A 15 6.66 1.56 -9.34
N ARG A 16 5.89 2.62 -9.06
CA ARG A 16 4.56 2.48 -8.48
C ARG A 16 3.57 1.92 -9.51
N VAL A 17 2.76 0.96 -9.08
CA VAL A 17 1.64 0.40 -9.85
C VAL A 17 0.36 1.10 -9.39
N ARG A 18 -0.36 1.72 -10.32
CA ARG A 18 -1.67 2.31 -10.04
C ARG A 18 -2.72 1.19 -10.00
N SER A 19 -2.94 0.61 -8.82
CA SER A 19 -4.01 -0.37 -8.59
C SER A 19 -4.64 -0.18 -7.21
N MET A 20 -5.97 -0.24 -7.18
CA MET A 20 -6.75 -0.18 -5.94
C MET A 20 -6.92 -1.54 -5.26
N ALA A 21 -6.52 -2.64 -5.93
CA ALA A 21 -6.66 -4.00 -5.42
C ALA A 21 -6.13 -4.17 -3.99
N THR A 22 -6.89 -4.87 -3.17
CA THR A 22 -6.60 -5.12 -1.75
C THR A 22 -5.64 -6.29 -1.60
N ASP A 23 -5.77 -7.27 -2.48
CA ASP A 23 -5.07 -8.54 -2.45
C ASP A 23 -4.61 -8.94 -3.87
N ARG A 24 -3.82 -10.00 -3.99
CA ARG A 24 -3.31 -10.43 -5.31
C ARG A 24 -4.44 -10.96 -6.21
N VAL A 25 -5.49 -11.56 -5.64
CA VAL A 25 -6.58 -12.16 -6.44
C VAL A 25 -7.41 -11.06 -7.08
N GLU A 26 -7.73 -10.01 -6.33
CA GLU A 26 -8.37 -8.82 -6.87
C GLU A 26 -7.48 -8.14 -7.93
N MET A 27 -6.16 -8.11 -7.73
CA MET A 27 -5.24 -7.54 -8.73
C MET A 27 -5.21 -8.34 -10.03
N GLU A 28 -5.22 -9.67 -9.95
CA GLU A 28 -5.31 -10.55 -11.11
C GLU A 28 -6.64 -10.42 -11.83
N ARG A 29 -7.74 -10.25 -11.10
CA ARG A 29 -9.06 -10.01 -11.69
C ARG A 29 -9.11 -8.67 -12.44
N ASP A 30 -8.46 -7.64 -11.90
CA ASP A 30 -8.52 -6.28 -12.45
C ASP A 30 -7.55 -6.04 -13.62
N LEU A 31 -6.34 -6.61 -13.56
CA LEU A 31 -5.26 -6.39 -14.54
C LEU A 31 -4.95 -7.62 -15.41
N GLY A 32 -5.53 -8.77 -15.08
CA GLY A 32 -5.10 -10.07 -15.60
C GLY A 32 -3.88 -10.61 -14.85
N GLU A 33 -3.48 -11.83 -15.19
CA GLU A 33 -2.29 -12.47 -14.61
C GLU A 33 -1.01 -11.67 -14.90
N THR A 34 -0.93 -11.11 -16.10
CA THR A 34 0.20 -10.30 -16.53
C THR A 34 -0.28 -9.01 -17.16
N PHE A 35 0.46 -7.92 -16.92
CA PHE A 35 0.16 -6.62 -17.47
C PHE A 35 1.44 -5.94 -17.97
N LEU A 36 1.29 -5.10 -19.01
CA LEU A 36 2.37 -4.28 -19.53
C LEU A 36 2.58 -3.06 -18.62
N ALA A 37 3.78 -2.94 -18.07
CA ALA A 37 4.19 -1.78 -17.27
C ALA A 37 5.49 -1.20 -17.82
N ALA A 38 5.57 0.13 -17.82
CA ALA A 38 6.79 0.86 -18.11
C ALA A 38 7.44 1.30 -16.80
N CYS A 39 8.75 1.10 -16.66
CA CYS A 39 9.49 1.67 -15.54
C CYS A 39 9.46 3.20 -15.60
N SER A 40 9.23 3.87 -14.46
CA SER A 40 9.21 5.34 -14.41
C SER A 40 10.60 5.97 -14.54
N ASN A 41 11.67 5.19 -14.34
CA ASN A 41 13.06 5.67 -14.38
C ASN A 41 13.72 5.39 -15.74
N CYS A 42 13.78 4.12 -16.16
CA CYS A 42 14.44 3.75 -17.42
C CYS A 42 13.50 3.64 -18.63
N HIS A 43 12.19 3.86 -18.45
CA HIS A 43 11.15 3.78 -19.49
C HIS A 43 11.04 2.44 -20.24
N ASP A 44 11.75 1.41 -19.76
CA ASP A 44 11.72 0.07 -20.31
C ASP A 44 10.34 -0.57 -20.10
N ARG A 45 9.75 -1.09 -21.17
CA ARG A 45 8.40 -1.68 -21.18
C ARG A 45 8.51 -3.19 -21.03
N LYS A 46 7.91 -3.73 -19.97
CA LYS A 46 7.97 -5.16 -19.67
C LYS A 46 6.59 -5.69 -19.27
N THR A 47 6.37 -6.95 -19.60
CA THR A 47 5.24 -7.70 -19.07
C THR A 47 5.58 -8.15 -17.67
N ILE A 48 4.84 -7.66 -16.68
CA ILE A 48 5.02 -7.95 -15.27
C ILE A 48 3.88 -8.86 -14.82
N HIS A 49 4.21 -9.91 -14.06
CA HIS A 49 3.21 -10.77 -13.45
C HIS A 49 2.76 -10.16 -12.11
N VAL A 50 1.48 -10.29 -11.78
CA VAL A 50 0.91 -9.88 -10.47
C VAL A 50 1.74 -10.40 -9.29
N ASN A 51 2.36 -11.58 -9.41
CA ASN A 51 3.24 -12.15 -8.40
C ASN A 51 4.54 -11.36 -8.13
N ASP A 52 5.01 -10.58 -9.10
CA ASP A 52 6.21 -9.72 -9.00
C ASP A 52 5.89 -8.33 -8.41
N VAL A 53 4.61 -8.05 -8.13
CA VAL A 53 4.18 -6.83 -7.47
C VAL A 53 4.30 -6.98 -5.94
N HIS A 54 4.74 -5.92 -5.28
CA HIS A 54 4.86 -5.79 -3.84
C HIS A 54 3.99 -4.65 -3.32
N ALA A 55 3.54 -4.78 -2.06
CA ALA A 55 2.80 -3.75 -1.36
C ALA A 55 3.62 -3.15 -0.20
N GLU A 56 3.56 -1.84 -0.03
CA GLU A 56 4.13 -1.10 1.11
C GLU A 56 3.06 -0.21 1.76
N PRO A 57 3.11 0.04 3.08
CA PRO A 57 2.30 1.07 3.71
C PRO A 57 2.45 2.42 2.98
N ASN A 58 1.33 3.07 2.69
CA ASN A 58 1.36 4.38 2.06
C ASN A 58 1.76 5.45 3.08
N ARG A 59 3.06 5.80 3.09
CA ARG A 59 3.66 6.78 3.99
C ARG A 59 2.95 8.14 3.97
N ILE A 60 2.37 8.55 2.83
CA ILE A 60 1.61 9.80 2.71
C ILE A 60 0.33 9.71 3.53
N ILE A 61 -0.44 8.63 3.38
CA ILE A 61 -1.68 8.43 4.13
C ILE A 61 -1.37 8.27 5.62
N THR A 62 -0.31 7.53 5.97
CA THR A 62 0.14 7.39 7.36
C THR A 62 0.49 8.76 7.96
N GLY A 63 1.23 9.60 7.23
CA GLY A 63 1.64 10.93 7.68
C GLY A 63 0.45 11.87 7.87
N VAL A 64 -0.44 11.97 6.88
CA VAL A 64 -1.65 12.81 6.97
C VAL A 64 -2.55 12.33 8.11
N GLY A 65 -2.78 11.02 8.23
CA GLY A 65 -3.56 10.45 9.33
C GLY A 65 -2.96 10.73 10.70
N GLY A 66 -1.63 10.70 10.81
CA GLY A 66 -0.91 11.08 12.03
C GLY A 66 -1.12 12.55 12.41
N VAL A 67 -0.93 13.46 11.46
CA VAL A 67 -1.11 14.91 11.70
C VAL A 67 -2.55 15.23 12.11
N VAL A 68 -3.54 14.69 11.39
CA VAL A 68 -4.96 14.87 11.72
C VAL A 68 -5.28 14.29 13.09
N GLY A 69 -4.74 13.11 13.41
CA GLY A 69 -4.91 12.48 14.73
C GLY A 69 -4.39 13.37 15.85
N VAL A 70 -3.16 13.87 15.73
CA VAL A 70 -2.56 14.77 16.72
C VAL A 70 -3.37 16.06 16.86
N ALA A 71 -3.78 16.68 15.75
CA ALA A 71 -4.60 17.89 15.79
C ALA A 71 -5.95 17.65 16.50
N ALA A 72 -6.59 16.51 16.24
CA ALA A 72 -7.82 16.12 16.93
C ALA A 72 -7.59 15.89 18.43
N THR A 73 -6.49 15.24 18.82
CA THR A 73 -6.13 15.04 20.23
C THR A 73 -5.92 16.37 20.96
N VAL A 74 -5.27 17.35 20.33
CA VAL A 74 -5.08 18.69 20.91
C VAL A 74 -6.42 19.43 21.02
N ALA A 75 -7.25 19.39 19.97
CA ALA A 75 -8.56 20.05 19.97
C ALA A 75 -9.51 19.50 21.03
N LEU A 76 -9.42 18.19 21.31
CA LEU A 76 -10.30 17.47 22.24
C LEU A 76 -9.68 17.31 23.63
N TRP A 77 -8.55 17.95 23.92
CA TRP A 77 -7.78 17.79 25.16
C TRP A 77 -8.60 18.08 26.43
N GLN A 78 -9.54 19.02 26.35
CA GLN A 78 -10.41 19.41 27.47
C GLN A 78 -11.55 18.41 27.75
N ILE A 79 -11.78 17.44 26.86
CA ILE A 79 -12.91 16.50 26.92
C ILE A 79 -12.49 15.14 27.51
N GLY A 80 -11.30 15.06 28.13
CA GLY A 80 -10.82 13.88 28.84
C GLY A 80 -10.71 12.64 27.95
N TYR A 81 -11.59 11.64 28.17
CA TYR A 81 -11.49 10.32 27.53
C TYR A 81 -11.53 10.35 25.98
N VAL A 82 -12.17 11.37 25.39
CA VAL A 82 -12.27 11.52 23.93
C VAL A 82 -10.89 11.78 23.31
N ALA A 83 -10.00 12.47 24.03
CA ALA A 83 -8.62 12.69 23.59
C ALA A 83 -7.85 11.36 23.51
N VAL A 84 -8.07 10.45 24.47
CA VAL A 84 -7.42 9.12 24.49
C VAL A 84 -7.89 8.28 23.30
N LEU A 85 -9.19 8.29 22.98
CA LEU A 85 -9.70 7.60 21.79
C LEU A 85 -9.06 8.15 20.51
N SER A 86 -9.01 9.48 20.38
CA SER A 86 -8.41 10.12 19.19
C SER A 86 -6.93 9.77 19.00
N ALA A 87 -6.18 9.63 20.09
CA ALA A 87 -4.76 9.27 20.07
C ALA A 87 -4.51 7.82 19.63
N THR A 88 -5.48 6.90 19.83
CA THR A 88 -5.34 5.50 19.41
C THR A 88 -5.61 5.28 17.92
N LEU A 89 -6.37 6.17 17.27
CA LEU A 89 -6.73 6.04 15.85
C LEU A 89 -5.51 5.96 14.91
N PRO A 90 -4.49 6.82 15.00
CA PRO A 90 -3.30 6.72 14.15
C PRO A 90 -2.57 5.39 14.31
N VAL A 91 -2.48 4.87 15.53
CA VAL A 91 -1.82 3.60 15.84
C VAL A 91 -2.55 2.43 15.18
N ILE A 92 -3.88 2.40 15.30
CA ILE A 92 -4.73 1.37 14.68
C ILE A 92 -4.61 1.43 13.15
N ILE A 93 -4.67 2.63 12.56
CA ILE A 93 -4.54 2.82 11.11
C ILE A 93 -3.17 2.34 10.64
N HIS A 94 -2.09 2.69 11.36
CA HIS A 94 -0.75 2.24 11.00
C HIS A 94 -0.61 0.72 11.06
N ALA A 95 -1.09 0.09 12.14
CA ALA A 95 -1.09 -1.35 12.30
C ALA A 95 -1.91 -2.06 11.19
N ALA A 96 -3.08 -1.50 10.84
CA ALA A 96 -3.91 -2.03 9.76
C ALA A 96 -3.21 -1.93 8.40
N GLN A 97 -2.51 -0.83 8.11
CA GLN A 97 -1.74 -0.66 6.87
C GLN A 97 -0.57 -1.64 6.77
N GLN A 98 0.14 -1.89 7.88
CA GLN A 98 1.21 -2.88 7.91
C GLN A 98 0.67 -4.28 7.65
N LYS A 99 -0.41 -4.67 8.34
CA LYS A 99 -1.07 -5.97 8.12
C LYS A 99 -1.53 -6.15 6.67
N ALA A 100 -2.14 -5.14 6.07
CA ALA A 100 -2.55 -5.22 4.67
C ALA A 100 -1.37 -5.43 3.72
N ALA A 101 -0.24 -4.75 3.97
CA ALA A 101 0.97 -4.93 3.16
C ALA A 101 1.60 -6.32 3.34
N THR A 102 1.67 -6.81 4.58
CA THR A 102 2.23 -8.14 4.86
C THR A 102 1.34 -9.25 4.31
N THR A 103 0.02 -9.13 4.42
CA THR A 103 -0.93 -10.09 3.84
C THR A 103 -0.78 -10.16 2.32
N PHE A 104 -0.71 -9.02 1.63
CA PHE A 104 -0.49 -8.99 0.17
C PHE A 104 0.83 -9.67 -0.23
N ASN A 105 1.90 -9.39 0.51
CA ASN A 105 3.22 -9.96 0.24
C ASN A 105 3.38 -11.42 0.69
N GLY A 106 2.48 -11.92 1.56
CA GLY A 106 2.62 -13.20 2.25
C GLY A 106 2.24 -14.44 1.44
N TYR A 107 1.60 -14.27 0.29
CA TYR A 107 1.26 -15.38 -0.60
C TYR A 107 1.50 -15.00 -2.06
N LYS A 108 1.54 -16.03 -2.92
CA LYS A 108 1.63 -15.91 -4.38
C LYS A 108 0.50 -16.74 -4.99
N ILE A 109 -0.02 -16.31 -6.13
CA ILE A 109 -1.06 -17.04 -6.85
C ILE A 109 -0.37 -18.05 -7.78
N ARG A 110 -0.99 -19.21 -7.96
CA ARG A 110 -0.50 -20.22 -8.89
C ARG A 110 -0.68 -19.69 -10.33
N PRO A 111 0.38 -19.61 -11.14
CA PRO A 111 0.24 -19.19 -12.53
C PRO A 111 -0.63 -20.19 -13.28
N THR A 112 -1.64 -19.69 -13.98
CA THR A 112 -2.49 -20.48 -14.87
C THR A 112 -1.74 -20.61 -16.20
N LYS A 113 -1.55 -21.85 -16.65
CA LYS A 113 -0.68 -22.20 -17.78
C LYS A 113 -1.50 -22.40 -19.04
#